data_AF-A0A558NNJ7-F1
#
_entry.id   AF-A0A558NNJ7-F1
#
_cell.length_a   1.000
_cell.length_b   1.000
_cell.length_c   1.000
_cell.angle_alpha   90.00
_cell.angle_beta   90.00
_cell.angle_gamma   90.00
#
_symmetry.space_group_name_H-M   'P 1'
#
loop_
_entity.id
_entity.type
_entity.pdbx_description
1 polymer ?
#
loop_
_entity_poly.entity_id
_entity_poly.type
_entity_poly.pdbx_seq_one_letter_code
_entity_poly.pdbx_strand_id
1 'polypeptide(L)'
;MDSDGPLFFEPKSRRTKCFVDLRMGVESVLKSLICYYTYNDRKGKTLVNWIEKFGHNLAKMVRKLEGELPEELFDKFKEDILKMDELPVGLRYRFDTWNFEDNKEALYLDTIGCDRWLESLYSALEQLIEHSNEQLKPHSRIVSAAEVIEEMGEARFEKYT
;
A
#
# COMPACT_ATOMS: atom_id res chain seq x y z
N MET A 1 -26.47 -25.49 0.46
CA MET A 1 -26.54 -24.10 -0.06
C MET A 1 -25.19 -23.86 -0.67
N ASP A 2 -25.07 -24.22 -1.93
CA ASP A 2 -23.88 -23.98 -2.74
C ASP A 2 -23.80 -22.47 -2.97
N SER A 3 -22.65 -21.87 -2.66
CA SER A 3 -22.48 -20.44 -2.90
C SER A 3 -22.33 -20.21 -4.41
N ASP A 4 -23.36 -19.61 -5.01
CA ASP A 4 -23.34 -19.06 -6.39
C ASP A 4 -22.45 -17.81 -6.47
N GLY A 5 -21.25 -17.87 -5.90
CA GLY A 5 -20.22 -16.84 -6.08
C GLY A 5 -19.65 -16.94 -7.50
N PRO A 6 -19.30 -15.80 -8.14
CA PRO A 6 -18.65 -15.81 -9.45
C PRO A 6 -17.40 -16.67 -9.39
N LEU A 7 -17.24 -17.58 -10.35
CA LEU A 7 -16.09 -18.48 -10.41
C LEU A 7 -14.82 -17.62 -10.48
N PHE A 8 -13.79 -17.98 -9.70
CA PHE A 8 -12.51 -17.26 -9.56
C PHE A 8 -11.79 -16.94 -10.90
N PHE A 9 -12.23 -17.52 -12.01
CA PHE A 9 -11.69 -17.33 -13.36
C PHE A 9 -12.32 -16.16 -14.14
N GLU A 10 -13.36 -15.51 -13.60
CA GLU A 10 -13.99 -14.37 -14.26
C GLU A 10 -13.04 -13.16 -14.34
N PRO A 11 -13.02 -12.43 -15.49
CA PRO A 11 -12.18 -11.24 -15.65
C PRO A 11 -12.34 -10.19 -14.55
N LYS A 12 -13.58 -9.99 -14.05
CA LYS A 12 -13.86 -9.06 -12.95
C LYS A 12 -13.14 -9.47 -11.66
N SER A 13 -13.20 -10.75 -11.29
CA SER A 13 -12.54 -11.29 -10.09
C SER A 13 -11.02 -11.12 -10.14
N ARG A 14 -10.40 -11.35 -11.31
CA ARG A 14 -8.96 -11.16 -11.52
C ARG A 14 -8.54 -9.68 -11.39
N ARG A 15 -9.30 -8.77 -12.00
CA ARG A 15 -9.04 -7.31 -11.91
C ARG A 15 -9.19 -6.79 -10.49
N THR A 16 -10.23 -7.24 -9.78
CA THR A 16 -10.41 -6.92 -8.35
C THR A 16 -9.23 -7.39 -7.51
N LYS A 17 -8.74 -8.62 -7.73
CA LYS A 17 -7.55 -9.12 -7.03
C LYS A 17 -6.32 -8.27 -7.31
N CYS A 18 -6.07 -7.95 -8.59
CA CYS A 18 -4.99 -7.06 -9.00
C CYS A 18 -5.09 -5.70 -8.30
N PHE A 19 -6.27 -5.08 -8.28
CA PHE A 19 -6.52 -3.83 -7.58
C PHE A 19 -6.20 -3.93 -6.07
N VAL A 20 -6.65 -4.99 -5.39
CA VAL A 20 -6.35 -5.18 -3.96
C VAL A 20 -4.84 -5.28 -3.72
N ASP A 21 -4.12 -6.03 -4.55
CA ASP A 21 -2.67 -6.19 -4.42
C ASP A 21 -1.95 -4.85 -4.66
N LEU A 22 -2.32 -4.11 -5.71
CA LEU A 22 -1.79 -2.79 -6.01
C LEU A 22 -2.05 -1.78 -4.88
N ARG A 23 -3.29 -1.72 -4.39
CA ARG A 23 -3.65 -0.83 -3.28
C ARG A 23 -2.80 -1.11 -2.04
N MET A 24 -2.63 -2.40 -1.70
CA MET A 24 -1.85 -2.80 -0.52
C MET A 24 -0.37 -2.48 -0.70
N GLY A 25 0.17 -2.63 -1.91
CA GLY A 25 1.51 -2.18 -2.25
C GLY A 25 1.68 -0.68 -2.04
N VAL A 26 0.78 0.13 -2.62
CA VAL A 26 0.79 1.60 -2.48
C VAL A 26 0.67 2.02 -1.02
N GLU A 27 -0.27 1.43 -0.28
CA GLU A 27 -0.44 1.72 1.15
C GLU A 27 0.83 1.42 1.94
N SER A 28 1.48 0.29 1.66
CA SER A 28 2.69 -0.14 2.36
C SER A 28 3.85 0.80 2.09
N VAL A 29 4.08 1.20 0.84
CA VAL A 29 5.18 2.11 0.49
C VAL A 29 4.93 3.52 1.01
N LEU A 30 3.69 4.02 0.97
CA LEU A 30 3.36 5.33 1.57
C LEU A 30 3.61 5.33 3.09
N LYS A 31 3.24 4.25 3.79
CA LYS A 31 3.55 4.10 5.22
C LYS A 31 5.05 4.06 5.50
N SER A 32 5.80 3.35 4.65
CA SER A 32 7.28 3.32 4.72
C SER A 32 7.87 4.72 4.59
N LEU A 33 7.45 5.48 3.57
CA LEU A 33 7.90 6.84 3.31
C LEU A 33 7.53 7.80 4.45
N ILE A 34 6.31 7.67 5.02
CA ILE A 34 5.90 8.46 6.19
C ILE A 34 6.85 8.19 7.37
N CYS A 35 7.13 6.91 7.64
CA CYS A 35 8.07 6.52 8.70
C CYS A 35 9.48 7.07 8.44
N TYR A 36 9.93 7.11 7.18
CA TYR A 36 11.22 7.64 6.80
C TYR A 36 11.32 9.16 7.02
N TYR A 37 10.42 9.94 6.40
CA TYR A 37 10.51 11.40 6.41
C TYR A 37 10.06 12.04 7.72
N THR A 38 9.05 11.47 8.38
CA THR A 38 8.50 12.05 9.61
C THR A 38 8.92 11.29 10.86
N TYR A 39 10.05 10.60 10.76
CA TYR A 39 10.72 9.95 11.87
C TYR A 39 10.94 10.96 13.01
N ASN A 40 10.47 10.62 14.20
CA ASN A 40 10.48 11.52 15.35
C ASN A 40 10.86 10.76 16.64
N ASP A 41 11.88 9.92 16.54
CA ASP A 41 12.37 9.04 17.62
C ASP A 41 11.39 7.95 18.07
N ARG A 42 10.22 7.82 17.43
CA ARG A 42 9.29 6.70 17.66
C ARG A 42 9.96 5.39 17.25
N LYS A 43 9.99 4.42 18.16
CA LYS A 43 10.52 3.07 17.94
C LYS A 43 9.56 1.99 18.44
N GLY A 44 9.73 0.76 17.94
CA GLY A 44 8.98 -0.42 18.37
C GLY A 44 7.45 -0.22 18.33
N LYS A 45 6.76 -0.62 19.40
CA LYS A 45 5.29 -0.56 19.50
C LYS A 45 4.71 0.85 19.31
N THR A 46 5.43 1.89 19.73
CA THR A 46 4.96 3.28 19.58
C THR A 46 4.94 3.71 18.11
N LEU A 47 5.95 3.30 17.34
CA LEU A 47 6.01 3.52 15.90
C LEU A 47 4.87 2.77 15.19
N VAL A 48 4.70 1.49 15.51
CA VAL A 48 3.64 0.63 14.94
C VAL A 48 2.25 1.20 15.22
N ASN A 49 1.94 1.50 16.48
CA ASN A 49 0.65 2.07 16.85
C ASN A 49 0.39 3.44 16.20
N TRP A 50 1.44 4.21 15.92
CA TRP A 50 1.29 5.50 15.25
C TRP A 50 1.01 5.33 13.76
N ILE A 51 1.74 4.45 13.06
CA ILE A 51 1.52 4.22 11.63
C ILE A 51 0.19 3.51 11.36
N GLU A 52 -0.29 2.67 12.29
CA GLU A 52 -1.61 2.05 12.22
C GLU A 52 -2.77 3.06 12.25
N LYS A 53 -2.59 4.24 12.86
CA LYS A 53 -3.60 5.31 12.88
C LYS A 53 -3.89 5.91 11.50
N PHE A 54 -3.08 5.59 10.49
CA PHE A 54 -3.39 5.95 9.11
C PHE A 54 -4.40 4.98 8.48
N GLY A 55 -4.58 3.78 9.05
CA GLY A 55 -5.53 2.77 8.57
C GLY A 55 -5.33 2.46 7.09
N HIS A 56 -6.42 2.46 6.34
CA HIS A 56 -6.46 2.32 4.87
C HIS A 56 -6.72 3.66 4.15
N ASN A 57 -6.57 4.79 4.85
CA ASN A 57 -6.90 6.12 4.31
C ASN A 57 -5.68 6.69 3.56
N LEU A 58 -5.68 6.52 2.24
CA LEU A 58 -4.58 6.95 1.38
C LEU A 58 -4.51 8.47 1.29
N ALA A 59 -5.63 9.18 1.28
CA ALA A 59 -5.66 10.64 1.26
C ALA A 59 -4.93 11.25 2.47
N LYS A 60 -5.07 10.64 3.65
CA LYS A 60 -4.36 11.06 4.86
C LYS A 60 -2.84 10.80 4.74
N MET A 61 -2.44 9.70 4.10
CA MET A 61 -1.03 9.37 3.87
C MET A 61 -0.41 10.31 2.84
N VAL A 62 -1.10 10.54 1.72
CA VAL A 62 -0.76 11.51 0.67
C VAL A 62 -0.54 12.89 1.28
N ARG A 63 -1.52 13.44 2.00
CA ARG A 63 -1.37 14.75 2.69
C ARG A 63 -0.20 14.81 3.66
N LYS A 64 0.16 13.68 4.28
CA LYS A 64 1.28 13.63 5.23
C LYS A 64 2.64 13.71 4.55
N LEU A 65 2.71 13.36 3.27
CA LEU A 65 3.90 13.35 2.43
C LEU A 65 3.99 14.56 1.48
N GLU A 66 2.99 15.45 1.49
CA GLU A 66 3.03 16.69 0.71
C GLU A 66 4.25 17.52 1.12
N GLY A 67 5.08 17.87 0.13
CA GLY A 67 6.34 18.60 0.32
C GLY A 67 7.57 17.73 0.60
N GLU A 68 7.40 16.44 0.90
CA GLU A 68 8.52 15.50 1.10
C GLU A 68 8.88 14.72 -0.17
N LEU A 69 7.89 14.46 -1.03
CA LEU A 69 8.07 13.77 -2.30
C LEU A 69 8.27 14.76 -3.46
N PRO A 70 9.08 14.41 -4.48
CA PRO A 70 9.20 15.20 -5.69
C PRO A 70 7.83 15.42 -6.34
N GLU A 71 7.53 16.66 -6.73
CA GLU A 71 6.24 17.04 -7.36
C GLU A 71 5.95 16.18 -8.60
N GLU A 72 6.98 15.90 -9.41
CA GLU A 72 6.88 15.07 -10.62
C GLU A 72 6.38 13.64 -10.35
N LEU A 73 6.75 13.07 -9.20
CA LEU A 73 6.35 11.73 -8.78
C LEU A 73 4.95 11.76 -8.16
N PHE A 74 4.65 12.81 -7.42
CA PHE A 74 3.43 12.89 -6.64
C PHE A 74 2.24 13.38 -7.45
N ASP A 75 2.35 14.51 -8.14
CA ASP A 75 1.25 15.13 -8.86
C ASP A 75 0.78 14.30 -10.05
N LYS A 76 1.71 13.56 -10.67
CA LYS A 76 1.39 12.66 -11.79
C LYS A 76 0.38 11.56 -11.42
N PHE A 77 0.44 11.03 -10.19
CA PHE A 77 -0.36 9.88 -9.77
C PHE A 77 -1.33 10.17 -8.62
N LYS A 78 -1.28 11.39 -8.06
CA LYS A 78 -2.07 11.80 -6.90
C LYS A 78 -3.55 11.49 -7.07
N GLU A 79 -4.15 11.88 -8.19
CA GLU A 79 -5.57 11.68 -8.45
C GLU A 79 -5.94 10.19 -8.49
N ASP A 80 -5.15 9.37 -9.19
CA ASP A 80 -5.39 7.92 -9.28
C ASP A 80 -5.26 7.24 -7.92
N ILE A 81 -4.25 7.63 -7.12
CA ILE A 81 -4.06 7.12 -5.75
C ILE A 81 -5.24 7.52 -4.86
N LEU A 82 -5.70 8.76 -4.93
CA LEU A 82 -6.82 9.25 -4.13
C LEU A 82 -8.13 8.56 -4.51
N LYS A 83 -8.35 8.28 -5.79
CA LYS A 83 -9.53 7.58 -6.29
C LYS A 83 -9.65 6.16 -5.72
N MET A 84 -8.53 5.56 -5.28
CA MET A 84 -8.59 4.28 -4.58
C MET A 84 -9.39 4.37 -3.27
N ASP A 85 -9.35 5.47 -2.51
CA ASP A 85 -10.10 5.59 -1.24
C ASP A 85 -11.61 5.50 -1.43
N GLU A 86 -12.10 5.79 -2.63
CA GLU A 86 -13.49 5.59 -3.00
C GLU A 86 -13.83 4.12 -3.23
N LEU A 87 -12.88 3.20 -3.25
CA LEU A 87 -13.13 1.78 -3.50
C LEU A 87 -13.03 0.97 -2.20
N PRO A 88 -13.91 -0.04 -1.99
CA PRO A 88 -13.89 -0.86 -0.79
C PRO A 88 -12.57 -1.64 -0.62
N VAL A 89 -12.13 -1.77 0.63
CA VAL A 89 -10.86 -2.41 1.02
C VAL A 89 -11.09 -3.77 1.72
N GLY A 90 -12.29 -3.99 2.27
CA GLY A 90 -12.65 -5.18 3.06
C GLY A 90 -12.75 -6.51 2.29
N LEU A 91 -12.22 -6.55 1.07
CA LEU A 91 -12.41 -7.62 0.10
C LEU A 91 -11.32 -8.68 0.13
N ARG A 92 -10.30 -8.49 0.95
CA ARG A 92 -9.21 -9.45 1.16
C ARG A 92 -9.71 -10.87 1.51
N TYR A 93 -10.94 -10.98 2.02
CA TYR A 93 -11.57 -12.25 2.43
C TYR A 93 -12.88 -12.58 1.68
N ARG A 94 -13.27 -11.77 0.69
CA ARG A 94 -14.63 -11.80 0.13
C ARG A 94 -14.65 -11.42 -1.37
N PHE A 95 -13.66 -11.94 -2.10
CA PHE A 95 -13.50 -11.73 -3.55
C PHE A 95 -14.77 -12.09 -4.34
N ASP A 96 -15.54 -13.07 -3.87
CA ASP A 96 -16.76 -13.56 -4.52
C ASP A 96 -18.01 -12.70 -4.23
N THR A 97 -17.89 -11.66 -3.40
CA THR A 97 -19.03 -10.80 -3.02
C THR A 97 -19.01 -9.41 -3.64
N TRP A 98 -18.06 -9.13 -4.55
CA TRP A 98 -18.12 -7.89 -5.33
C TRP A 98 -19.08 -8.03 -6.51
N ASN A 99 -20.37 -8.10 -6.20
CA ASN A 99 -21.39 -7.71 -7.17
C ASN A 99 -21.30 -6.18 -7.29
N PHE A 100 -20.67 -5.71 -8.37
CA PHE A 100 -20.54 -4.26 -8.62
C PHE A 100 -21.90 -3.55 -8.71
N GLU A 101 -22.97 -4.31 -9.01
CA GLU A 101 -24.37 -3.86 -9.07
C GLU A 101 -24.80 -3.07 -7.82
N ASP A 102 -24.33 -3.45 -6.62
CA ASP A 102 -24.92 -2.93 -5.38
C ASP A 102 -24.14 -1.79 -4.70
N ASN A 103 -22.94 -1.41 -5.17
CA ASN A 103 -22.22 -0.34 -4.45
C ASN A 103 -21.44 0.67 -5.26
N LYS A 104 -20.79 0.34 -6.38
CA LYS A 104 -19.91 1.29 -7.11
C LYS A 104 -19.75 0.95 -8.60
N GLU A 105 -20.77 0.36 -9.23
CA GLU A 105 -20.71 0.04 -10.67
C GLU A 105 -20.33 1.25 -11.53
N ALA A 106 -20.85 2.43 -11.17
CA ALA A 106 -20.52 3.70 -11.81
C ALA A 106 -19.01 3.99 -11.83
N LEU A 107 -18.26 3.54 -10.83
CA LEU A 107 -16.80 3.73 -10.77
C LEU A 107 -16.03 2.57 -11.42
N TYR A 108 -16.66 1.41 -11.64
CA TYR A 108 -15.95 0.21 -12.12
C TYR A 108 -15.24 0.48 -13.44
N LEU A 109 -15.96 0.98 -14.44
CA LEU A 109 -15.41 1.22 -15.78
C LEU A 109 -14.31 2.29 -15.77
N ASP A 110 -14.35 3.21 -14.82
CA ASP A 110 -13.36 4.28 -14.66
C ASP A 110 -12.22 3.92 -13.69
N THR A 111 -12.23 2.70 -13.12
CA THR A 111 -11.24 2.24 -12.13
C THR A 111 -10.83 0.78 -12.38
N ILE A 112 -11.33 -0.18 -11.59
CA ILE A 112 -10.94 -1.60 -11.61
C ILE A 112 -11.19 -2.24 -12.97
N GLY A 113 -12.21 -1.78 -13.70
CA GLY A 113 -12.54 -2.21 -15.05
C GLY A 113 -11.68 -1.56 -16.15
N CYS A 114 -10.88 -0.55 -15.82
CA CYS A 114 -10.02 0.19 -16.72
C CYS A 114 -8.57 -0.28 -16.60
N ASP A 115 -8.05 -0.96 -17.62
CA ASP A 115 -6.67 -1.45 -17.61
C ASP A 115 -5.66 -0.29 -17.52
N ARG A 116 -5.94 0.84 -18.20
CA ARG A 116 -5.10 2.05 -18.13
C ARG A 116 -4.98 2.59 -16.71
N TRP A 117 -6.05 2.55 -15.93
CA TRP A 117 -6.01 3.01 -14.53
C TRP A 117 -5.20 2.06 -13.66
N LEU A 118 -5.37 0.74 -13.82
CA LEU A 118 -4.56 -0.26 -13.12
C LEU A 118 -3.07 -0.16 -13.49
N GLU A 119 -2.74 0.06 -14.76
CA GLU A 119 -1.38 0.31 -15.23
C GLU A 119 -0.78 1.60 -14.62
N SER A 120 -1.59 2.66 -14.51
CA SER A 120 -1.19 3.90 -13.83
C SER A 120 -0.84 3.65 -12.36
N LEU A 121 -1.67 2.89 -11.64
CA LEU A 121 -1.39 2.50 -10.26
C LEU A 121 -0.14 1.63 -10.12
N TYR A 122 0.08 0.70 -11.05
CA TYR A 122 1.29 -0.11 -11.08
C TYR A 122 2.54 0.76 -11.29
N SER A 123 2.49 1.69 -12.24
CA SER A 123 3.58 2.64 -12.50
C SER A 123 3.85 3.56 -11.31
N ALA A 124 2.80 4.00 -10.62
CA ALA A 124 2.90 4.79 -9.39
C ALA A 124 3.61 3.99 -8.29
N LEU A 125 3.22 2.71 -8.10
CA LEU A 125 3.83 1.83 -7.13
C LEU A 125 5.32 1.58 -7.43
N GLU A 126 5.68 1.28 -8.68
CA GLU A 126 7.08 1.10 -9.08
C GLU A 126 7.92 2.35 -8.74
N GLN A 127 7.45 3.53 -9.13
CA GLN A 127 8.19 4.78 -8.87
C GLN A 127 8.29 5.11 -7.37
N LEU A 128 7.23 4.86 -6.59
CA LEU A 128 7.27 5.04 -5.14
C LEU A 128 8.27 4.07 -4.48
N ILE A 129 8.34 2.83 -4.95
CA ILE A 129 9.31 1.83 -4.47
C ILE A 129 10.73 2.24 -4.86
N GLU A 130 10.94 2.66 -6.10
CA GLU A 130 12.25 3.13 -6.57
C GLU A 130 12.73 4.31 -5.72
N HIS A 131 11.89 5.34 -5.55
CA HIS A 131 12.19 6.49 -4.69
C HIS A 131 12.48 6.06 -3.26
N SER A 132 11.64 5.21 -2.66
CA SER A 132 11.88 4.69 -1.31
C SER A 132 13.23 3.96 -1.21
N ASN A 133 13.58 3.15 -2.20
CA ASN A 133 14.85 2.44 -2.23
C ASN A 133 16.02 3.41 -2.36
N GLU A 134 15.92 4.44 -3.18
CA GLU A 134 16.94 5.49 -3.31
C GLU A 134 17.19 6.23 -2.00
N GLN A 135 16.14 6.58 -1.28
CA GLN A 135 16.25 7.20 0.05
C GLN A 135 16.88 6.27 1.09
N LEU A 136 16.68 4.95 0.95
CA LEU A 136 17.24 3.94 1.84
C LEU A 136 18.66 3.48 1.46
N LYS A 137 19.09 3.65 0.20
CA LYS A 137 20.44 3.26 -0.27
C LYS A 137 21.57 3.77 0.64
N PRO A 138 21.59 5.05 1.09
CA PRO A 138 22.63 5.55 2.00
C PRO A 138 22.63 4.89 3.38
N HIS A 139 21.48 4.35 3.81
CA HIS A 139 21.29 3.66 5.09
C HIS A 139 21.46 2.15 4.99
N SER A 140 21.63 1.63 3.76
CA SER A 140 22.02 0.24 3.52
C SER A 140 23.46 0.06 3.98
N ARG A 141 23.63 -0.17 5.28
CA ARG A 141 24.86 -0.77 5.78
C ARG A 141 24.99 -2.13 5.12
N ILE A 142 26.10 -2.38 4.43
CA ILE A 142 26.61 -3.73 4.32
C ILE A 142 26.88 -4.14 5.76
N VAL A 143 25.94 -4.86 6.36
CA VAL A 143 26.06 -5.34 7.73
C VAL A 143 27.23 -6.30 7.72
N SER A 144 28.33 -5.91 8.38
CA SER A 144 29.46 -6.82 8.52
C SER A 144 29.00 -8.05 9.32
N ALA A 145 29.62 -9.21 9.09
CA ALA A 145 29.25 -10.43 9.84
C ALA A 145 29.28 -10.22 11.37
N ALA A 146 30.08 -9.27 11.86
CA ALA A 146 30.12 -8.87 13.27
C ALA A 146 28.86 -8.13 13.73
N GLU A 147 28.33 -7.19 12.94
CA GLU A 147 27.11 -6.45 13.27
C GLU A 147 25.86 -7.35 13.21
N VAL A 148 25.83 -8.36 12.32
CA VAL A 148 24.76 -9.38 12.29
C VAL A 148 24.75 -10.21 13.58
N ILE A 149 25.93 -10.60 14.07
CA ILE A 149 26.07 -11.35 15.32
C ILE A 149 25.61 -10.51 16.52
N GLU A 150 25.88 -9.20 16.49
CA GLU A 150 25.43 -8.26 17.52
C GLU A 150 23.90 -8.10 17.52
N GLU A 151 23.27 -7.92 16.34
CA GLU A 151 21.79 -7.90 16.19
C GLU A 151 21.11 -9.22 16.58
N MET A 152 21.77 -10.37 16.40
CA MET A 152 21.28 -11.66 16.87
C MET A 152 21.28 -11.78 18.39
N GLY A 153 22.12 -11.00 19.08
CA GLY A 153 22.21 -10.95 20.53
C GLY A 153 21.26 -9.95 21.19
N GLU A 154 20.69 -9.01 20.42
CA GLU A 154 19.70 -8.06 20.95
C GLU A 154 18.34 -8.72 21.20
N ALA A 155 17.66 -8.27 22.27
CA ALA A 155 16.35 -8.77 22.66
C ALA A 155 15.33 -8.47 21.55
N ARG A 156 14.90 -9.51 20.83
CA ARG A 156 13.93 -9.40 19.75
C ARG A 156 12.54 -9.12 20.30
N PHE A 157 11.74 -8.37 19.54
CA PHE A 157 10.34 -8.16 19.82
C PHE A 157 9.57 -9.48 19.63
N GLU A 158 9.28 -10.20 20.71
CA GLU A 158 8.43 -11.38 20.66
C GLU A 158 6.96 -10.96 20.56
N LYS A 159 6.33 -11.29 19.44
CA LYS A 159 4.91 -10.93 19.17
C LYS A 159 3.91 -11.77 19.98
N TYR A 160 4.34 -12.89 20.55
CA TYR A 160 3.47 -13.92 21.13
C TYR A 160 3.74 -14.20 22.61
N THR A 161 4.37 -13.26 23.29
CA THR A 161 4.64 -13.31 24.74
C THR A 161 4.03 -12.06 25.38
#